data_AF-A0A7V3ZSX9-F1
#
_entry.id   AF-A0A7V3ZSX9-F1
#
_cell.length_a   1.000
_cell.length_b   1.000
_cell.length_c   1.000
_cell.angle_alpha   90.00
_cell.angle_beta   90.00
_cell.angle_gamma   90.00
#
_symmetry.space_group_name_H-M   'P 1'
#
loop_
_entity.id
_entity.type
_entity.pdbx_description
1 polymer ?
#
loop_
_entity_poly.entity_id
_entity_poly.type
_entity_poly.pdbx_seq_one_letter_code
_entity_poly.pdbx_strand_id
1 'polypeptide(L)'
;MLRRKVNSFFFSHFLLAHFLVDYPFQTDKLFETKTKKFYGVIIHSLILFFFLILLSIPYSTNFFVFISSISLALLHLFQDQIKIYLTKK
;
A
#
# COMPACT_ATOMS: atom_id res chain seq x y z
N MET A 1 26.77 4.31 -17.66
CA MET A 1 25.51 3.54 -17.63
C MET A 1 25.48 2.72 -16.32
N LEU A 2 25.00 3.32 -15.22
CA LEU A 2 24.95 2.66 -13.92
C LEU A 2 23.80 1.65 -13.89
N ARG A 3 24.13 0.37 -13.85
CA ARG A 3 23.16 -0.73 -13.72
C ARG A 3 22.51 -0.62 -12.34
N ARG A 4 21.35 0.04 -12.24
CA ARG A 4 20.50 0.02 -11.05
C ARG A 4 20.03 -1.41 -10.82
N LYS A 5 20.77 -2.19 -10.03
CA LYS A 5 20.24 -3.40 -9.41
C LYS A 5 19.12 -2.93 -8.48
N VAL A 6 17.88 -3.04 -8.94
CA VAL A 6 16.74 -3.02 -8.02
C VAL A 6 16.91 -4.26 -7.17
N ASN A 7 17.42 -4.08 -5.95
CA ASN A 7 17.66 -5.19 -5.04
C ASN A 7 16.33 -5.93 -4.84
N SER A 8 16.32 -7.27 -5.01
CA SER A 8 15.13 -8.10 -4.78
C SER A 8 14.50 -7.83 -3.40
N PHE A 9 15.32 -7.43 -2.43
CA PHE A 9 14.88 -6.95 -1.12
C PHE A 9 13.90 -5.78 -1.19
N PHE A 10 14.09 -4.79 -2.07
CA PHE A 10 13.19 -3.63 -2.19
C PHE A 10 11.76 -4.07 -2.53
N PHE A 11 11.63 -4.94 -3.54
CA PHE A 11 10.35 -5.51 -3.93
C PHE A 11 9.72 -6.33 -2.78
N SER A 12 10.51 -7.15 -2.09
CA SER A 12 10.03 -7.92 -0.93
C SER A 12 9.50 -7.05 0.21
N HIS A 13 10.11 -5.88 0.47
CA HIS A 13 9.61 -4.93 1.49
C HIS A 13 8.28 -4.32 1.08
N PHE A 14 8.10 -4.00 -0.20
CA PHE A 14 6.85 -3.45 -0.72
C PHE A 14 5.73 -4.48 -0.69
N LEU A 15 6.05 -5.71 -1.08
CA LEU A 15 5.13 -6.84 -0.97
C LEU A 15 4.75 -7.11 0.49
N LEU A 16 5.72 -7.06 1.41
CA LEU A 16 5.46 -7.18 2.84
C LEU A 16 4.53 -6.08 3.35
N ALA A 17 4.74 -4.82 2.96
CA ALA A 17 3.86 -3.71 3.34
C ALA A 17 2.40 -3.98 2.93
N HIS A 18 2.19 -4.44 1.68
CA HIS A 18 0.88 -4.81 1.18
C HIS A 18 0.24 -5.95 1.99
N PHE A 19 0.99 -7.02 2.28
CA PHE A 19 0.52 -8.12 3.12
C PHE A 19 0.16 -7.68 4.54
N LEU A 20 0.98 -6.83 5.17
CA LEU A 20 0.70 -6.33 6.51
C LEU A 20 -0.65 -5.60 6.55
N VAL A 21 -0.94 -4.80 5.53
CA VAL A 21 -2.14 -3.95 5.51
C VAL A 21 -3.40 -4.74 5.23
N ASP A 22 -3.36 -5.70 4.31
CA ASP A 22 -4.54 -6.47 3.91
C ASP A 22 -4.90 -7.60 4.87
N TYR A 23 -3.96 -8.03 5.72
CA TYR A 23 -4.14 -9.15 6.63
C TYR A 23 -4.02 -8.71 8.12
N PRO A 24 -2.83 -8.57 8.74
CA PRO A 24 -2.72 -8.16 10.15
C PRO A 24 -3.47 -6.87 10.52
N PHE A 25 -3.41 -5.85 9.66
CA PHE A 25 -3.94 -4.53 9.97
C PHE A 25 -5.33 -4.26 9.37
N GLN A 26 -5.87 -5.18 8.56
CA GLN A 26 -7.26 -5.11 8.10
C GLN A 26 -8.19 -5.78 9.11
N THR A 27 -8.47 -5.09 10.22
CA THR A 27 -9.45 -5.57 11.21
C THR A 27 -10.85 -5.64 10.62
N ASP A 28 -11.72 -6.49 11.17
CA ASP A 28 -13.11 -6.63 10.74
C ASP A 28 -13.85 -5.29 10.69
N LYS A 29 -13.63 -4.44 11.71
CA LYS A 29 -14.20 -3.09 11.77
C LYS A 29 -13.68 -2.19 10.65
N LEU A 30 -12.39 -2.27 10.33
CA LEU A 30 -11.82 -1.49 9.22
C LEU A 30 -12.37 -1.99 7.89
N PHE A 31 -12.48 -3.31 7.69
CA PHE A 31 -13.07 -3.90 6.50
C PHE A 31 -14.54 -3.50 6.33
N GLU A 32 -15.34 -3.55 7.38
CA GLU A 32 -16.74 -3.09 7.38
C GLU A 32 -16.82 -1.59 7.05
N THR A 33 -15.95 -0.78 7.65
CA THR A 33 -15.91 0.67 7.37
C THR A 33 -15.52 0.95 5.93
N LYS A 34 -14.51 0.24 5.41
CA LYS A 34 -13.99 0.30 4.04
C LYS A 34 -15.08 -0.01 3.01
N THR A 35 -15.88 -1.05 3.25
CA THR A 35 -16.97 -1.45 2.34
C THR A 35 -18.18 -0.50 2.37
N LYS A 36 -18.46 0.11 3.53
CA LYS A 36 -19.61 1.03 3.70
C LYS A 36 -19.30 2.48 3.31
N LYS A 37 -18.08 2.96 3.55
CA LYS A 37 -17.74 4.39 3.45
C LYS A 37 -16.38 4.60 2.79
N PHE A 38 -16.31 5.56 1.87
CA PHE A 38 -15.08 5.89 1.13
C PHE A 38 -13.89 6.22 2.05
N TYR A 39 -14.11 6.91 3.17
CA TYR A 39 -13.04 7.22 4.11
C TYR A 39 -12.38 5.96 4.71
N GLY A 40 -13.10 4.84 4.81
CA GLY A 40 -12.51 3.57 5.28
C GLY A 40 -11.42 3.07 4.33
N VAL A 41 -11.61 3.28 3.02
CA VAL A 41 -10.60 2.97 2.00
C VAL A 41 -9.42 3.93 2.07
N ILE A 42 -9.66 5.21 2.36
CA ILE A 42 -8.58 6.19 2.61
C ILE A 42 -7.75 5.76 3.81
N ILE A 43 -8.37 5.45 4.96
CA ILE A 43 -7.67 5.02 6.18
C ILE A 43 -6.83 3.78 5.89
N HIS A 44 -7.41 2.78 5.26
CA HIS A 44 -6.70 1.55 4.89
C HIS A 44 -5.49 1.83 3.98
N SER A 45 -5.65 2.68 2.97
CA SER A 45 -4.56 3.09 2.06
C SER A 45 -3.47 3.91 2.78
N LEU A 46 -3.83 4.70 3.79
CA LEU A 46 -2.87 5.42 4.63
C LEU A 46 -2.04 4.48 5.50
N ILE A 47 -2.64 3.39 6.00
CA ILE A 47 -1.89 2.34 6.71
C ILE A 47 -0.88 1.70 5.75
N LEU A 48 -1.27 1.45 4.49
CA LEU A 48 -0.32 0.96 3.47
C LEU A 48 0.81 1.93 3.23
N PHE A 49 0.49 3.21 3.03
CA PHE A 49 1.49 4.23 2.84
C PHE A 49 2.45 4.33 4.03
N PHE A 50 1.95 4.23 5.25
CA PHE A 50 2.77 4.18 6.47
C PHE A 50 3.78 3.02 6.43
N PHE A 51 3.33 1.79 6.15
CA PHE A 51 4.24 0.64 6.06
C PHE A 51 5.20 0.72 4.88
N LEU A 52 4.77 1.26 3.74
CA LEU A 52 5.65 1.50 2.59
C LEU A 52 6.78 2.46 2.97
N ILE A 53 6.49 3.57 3.65
CA ILE A 53 7.53 4.50 4.12
C ILE A 53 8.43 3.88 5.18
N LEU A 54 7.84 3.20 6.17
CA LEU A 54 8.58 2.54 7.26
C LEU A 54 9.57 1.49 6.72
N LEU A 55 9.11 0.60 5.83
CA LEU A 55 9.95 -0.44 5.24
C LEU A 55 10.88 0.10 4.14
N SER A 56 10.66 1.34 3.69
CA SER A 56 11.55 2.05 2.74
C SER A 56 12.73 2.74 3.41
N ILE A 57 12.80 2.82 4.74
CA ILE A 57 13.89 3.51 5.48
C ILE A 57 15.29 3.11 4.96
N PRO A 58 15.62 1.81 4.73
CA PRO A 58 16.93 1.41 4.20
C PRO A 58 17.24 1.95 2.80
N TYR A 59 16.24 2.42 2.07
CA TYR A 59 16.33 2.93 0.70
C TYR A 59 15.97 4.42 0.58
N SER A 60 15.87 5.13 1.72
CA SER A 60 15.39 6.51 1.82
C SER A 60 16.22 7.54 1.04
N THR A 61 17.48 7.24 0.73
CA THR A 61 18.35 8.10 -0.09
C THR A 61 17.95 8.14 -1.56
N ASN A 62 17.13 7.19 -2.03
CA ASN A 62 16.68 7.12 -3.41
C ASN A 62 15.29 7.75 -3.57
N PHE A 63 15.24 8.95 -4.15
CA PHE A 63 13.99 9.67 -4.41
C PHE A 63 12.91 8.85 -5.15
N PHE A 64 13.31 7.95 -6.05
CA PHE A 64 12.36 7.12 -6.79
C PHE A 64 11.60 6.15 -5.89
N VAL A 65 12.16 5.73 -4.76
CA VAL A 65 11.48 4.88 -3.78
C VAL A 65 10.26 5.60 -3.21
N PHE A 66 10.40 6.88 -2.87
CA PHE A 66 9.31 7.68 -2.36
C PHE A 66 8.19 7.86 -3.39
N ILE A 67 8.56 8.12 -4.65
CA ILE A 67 7.59 8.17 -5.76
C ILE A 67 6.88 6.83 -5.92
N SER A 68 7.60 5.70 -5.92
CA SER A 68 7.00 4.38 -6.00
C SER A 68 6.05 4.10 -4.82
N SER A 69 6.39 4.50 -3.59
CA SER A 69 5.52 4.35 -2.42
C SER A 69 4.22 5.13 -2.56
N ILE A 70 4.28 6.39 -3.04
CA ILE A 70 3.08 7.19 -3.30
C ILE A 70 2.25 6.55 -4.41
N SER A 71 2.87 6.17 -5.53
CA SER A 71 2.17 5.55 -6.66
C SER A 71 1.47 4.26 -6.24
N LEU A 72 2.11 3.41 -5.44
CA LEU A 72 1.50 2.17 -4.94
C LEU A 72 0.35 2.42 -3.97
N ALA A 73 0.48 3.38 -3.05
CA ALA A 73 -0.61 3.73 -2.15
C ALA A 73 -1.85 4.24 -2.91
N LEU A 74 -1.64 5.06 -3.96
CA LEU A 74 -2.71 5.53 -4.83
C LEU A 74 -3.33 4.38 -5.64
N LEU A 75 -2.51 3.53 -6.26
CA LEU A 75 -3.00 2.37 -7.00
C LEU A 75 -3.81 1.42 -6.11
N HIS A 76 -3.37 1.19 -4.87
CA HIS A 76 -4.11 0.37 -3.90
C HIS A 76 -5.46 0.98 -3.54
N LEU A 77 -5.50 2.30 -3.31
CA LEU A 77 -6.75 3.03 -3.08
C LEU A 77 -7.72 2.82 -4.24
N PHE A 78 -7.27 2.99 -5.49
CA PHE A 78 -8.11 2.78 -6.66
C PHE A 78 -8.55 1.32 -6.82
N GLN A 79 -7.65 0.37 -6.61
CA GLN A 79 -7.95 -1.06 -6.66
C GLN A 79 -9.05 -1.44 -5.67
N ASP A 80 -8.97 -0.91 -4.45
CA ASP A 80 -9.98 -1.15 -3.42
C ASP A 80 -11.33 -0.55 -3.78
N GLN A 81 -11.36 0.67 -4.33
CA GLN A 81 -12.60 1.29 -4.80
C GLN A 81 -13.25 0.47 -5.89
N ILE A 82 -12.47 0.04 -6.88
CA ILE A 82 -12.95 -0.80 -7.98
C ILE A 82 -13.48 -2.13 -7.43
N LYS A 83 -12.75 -2.77 -6.53
CA LYS A 83 -13.16 -4.03 -5.90
C LYS A 83 -14.50 -3.87 -5.17
N ILE A 84 -14.67 -2.81 -4.38
CA ILE A 84 -15.93 -2.54 -3.67
C ILE A 84 -17.06 -2.28 -4.66
N TYR A 85 -16.82 -1.47 -5.69
CA TYR A 85 -17.82 -1.19 -6.72
C TYR A 85 -18.29 -2.46 -7.43
N LEU A 86 -17.37 -3.36 -7.79
CA LEU A 86 -17.68 -4.62 -8.47
C LEU A 86 -18.29 -5.68 -7.54
N THR A 87 -17.97 -5.65 -6.25
CA THR A 87 -18.42 -6.66 -5.26
C THR A 87 -19.69 -6.23 -4.51
N LYS A 88 -20.10 -4.96 -4.60
CA LYS A 88 -21.43 -4.51 -4.16
C LYS A 88 -22.50 -5.15 -5.07
N LYS A 89 -22.95 -6.33 -4.68
CA LYS A 89 -24.26 -6.89 -5.05
C LYS A 89 -25.29 -6.50 -4.01
#